data_AF-A0AAD2A859-F1
#
_entry.id   AF-A0AAD2A859-F1
#
_cell.length_a   1.000
_cell.length_b   1.000
_cell.length_c   1.000
_cell.angle_alpha   90.00
_cell.angle_beta   90.00
_cell.angle_gamma   90.00
#
_symmetry.space_group_name_H-M   'P 1'
#
loop_
_entity.id
_entity.type
_entity.pdbx_description
1 polymer ?
#
loop_
_entity_poly.entity_id
_entity_poly.type
_entity_poly.pdbx_seq_one_letter_code
_entity_poly.pdbx_strand_id
1 'polypeptide(L)'
;MCLYKYLPPLLPEPPESPPETIPPPPLPECPPPPPPPPPRPPKPPPQPPSPLPLELKLALKVIQRFRKTITYDPLHIIDTWKGNNLCRDDKGILCDTTINDNKHRVASINFNKNSAAIK
;
A
#
# COMPACT_ATOMS: atom_id res chain seq x y z
N MET A 1 74.55 -20.57 63.31
CA MET A 1 74.62 -21.84 62.56
C MET A 1 73.26 -22.11 61.95
N CYS A 2 73.10 -21.95 60.64
CA CYS A 2 72.03 -22.61 59.87
C CYS A 2 72.68 -23.07 58.56
N LEU A 3 72.86 -24.38 58.44
CA LEU A 3 73.34 -25.05 57.24
C LEU A 3 72.18 -25.27 56.27
N TYR A 4 72.49 -25.06 54.99
CA TYR A 4 71.66 -25.29 53.81
C TYR A 4 71.04 -26.69 53.75
N LYS A 5 69.83 -26.77 53.21
CA LYS A 5 69.36 -27.95 52.47
C LYS A 5 68.68 -27.49 51.18
N TYR A 6 69.41 -27.61 50.08
CA TYR A 6 68.89 -27.58 48.73
C TYR A 6 68.09 -28.87 48.49
N LEU A 7 66.84 -28.75 48.05
CA LEU A 7 66.07 -29.84 47.45
C LEU A 7 65.85 -29.47 45.97
N PRO A 8 66.11 -30.38 45.01
CA PRO A 8 66.02 -30.07 43.59
C PRO A 8 64.55 -29.86 43.13
N PRO A 9 64.33 -29.12 42.03
CA PRO A 9 63.00 -28.88 41.46
C PRO A 9 62.38 -30.18 40.92
N LEU A 10 61.09 -30.39 41.21
CA LEU A 10 60.31 -31.47 40.62
C LEU A 10 60.10 -31.18 39.12
N LEU A 11 60.41 -32.16 38.27
CA LEU A 11 60.11 -32.13 36.84
C LEU A 11 58.59 -32.05 36.62
N PRO A 12 58.09 -31.24 35.68
CA PRO A 12 56.67 -31.21 35.34
C PRO A 12 56.23 -32.53 34.68
N GLU A 13 55.07 -33.04 35.09
CA GLU A 13 54.44 -34.22 34.49
C GLU A 13 54.06 -33.96 33.02
N PRO A 14 54.06 -35.00 32.16
CA PRO A 14 53.72 -34.87 30.75
C PRO A 14 52.26 -34.44 30.54
N PRO A 15 51.95 -33.70 29.47
CA PRO A 15 50.58 -33.25 29.20
C PRO A 15 49.67 -34.43 28.88
N GLU A 16 48.54 -34.52 29.60
CA GLU A 16 47.45 -35.45 29.30
C GLU A 16 46.90 -35.21 27.88
N SER A 17 46.69 -36.29 27.13
CA SER A 17 46.13 -36.27 25.78
C SER A 17 44.65 -35.83 25.78
N PRO A 18 44.20 -35.05 24.78
CA PRO A 18 42.82 -34.55 24.75
C PRO A 18 41.79 -35.68 24.49
N PRO A 19 40.57 -35.57 25.04
CA PRO A 19 39.52 -36.56 24.84
C PRO A 19 39.03 -36.60 23.38
N GLU A 20 38.92 -37.80 22.81
CA GLU A 20 38.34 -38.00 21.47
C GLU A 20 36.86 -37.61 21.45
N THR A 21 36.47 -36.78 20.47
CA THR A 21 35.11 -36.25 20.32
C THR A 21 34.27 -37.22 19.48
N ILE A 22 33.22 -37.81 20.06
CA ILE A 22 32.25 -38.63 19.32
C ILE A 22 31.41 -37.69 18.42
N PRO A 23 31.25 -37.97 17.11
CA PRO A 23 30.44 -37.14 16.23
C PRO A 23 28.93 -37.26 16.57
N PRO A 24 28.15 -36.16 16.45
CA PRO A 24 26.72 -36.20 16.68
C PRO A 24 25.99 -37.06 15.64
N PRO A 25 24.85 -37.68 15.99
CA PRO A 25 24.04 -38.45 15.05
C PRO A 25 23.50 -37.56 13.91
N PRO A 26 23.22 -38.14 12.73
CA PRO A 26 22.66 -37.41 11.60
C PRO A 26 21.26 -36.86 11.96
N LEU A 27 21.02 -35.61 11.55
CA LEU A 27 19.73 -34.96 11.70
C LEU A 27 18.64 -35.68 10.90
N PRO A 28 17.41 -35.80 11.42
CA PRO A 28 16.29 -36.36 10.67
C PRO A 28 15.97 -35.51 9.43
N GLU A 29 15.66 -36.17 8.32
CA GLU A 29 15.29 -35.50 7.07
C GLU A 29 13.98 -34.72 7.23
N CYS A 30 13.95 -33.50 6.68
CA CYS A 30 12.76 -32.67 6.69
C CYS A 30 11.65 -33.26 5.80
N PRO A 31 10.37 -33.15 6.19
CA PRO A 31 9.27 -33.59 5.34
C PRO A 31 9.22 -32.78 4.03
N PRO A 32 8.73 -33.37 2.93
CA PRO A 32 8.59 -32.66 1.68
C PRO A 32 7.58 -31.50 1.81
N PRO A 33 7.75 -30.42 1.04
CA PRO A 33 6.83 -29.29 1.06
C PRO A 33 5.44 -29.70 0.54
N PRO A 34 4.37 -29.06 1.05
CA PRO A 34 3.01 -29.31 0.56
C PRO A 34 2.86 -28.92 -0.92
N PRO A 35 1.93 -29.55 -1.65
CA PRO A 35 1.66 -29.22 -3.04
C PRO A 35 1.16 -27.77 -3.19
N PRO A 36 1.40 -27.13 -4.35
CA PRO A 36 0.93 -25.78 -4.60
C PRO A 36 -0.61 -25.71 -4.63
N PRO A 37 -1.20 -24.59 -4.19
CA PRO A 37 -2.64 -24.40 -4.25
C PRO A 37 -3.14 -24.39 -5.71
N PRO A 38 -4.40 -24.80 -5.95
CA PRO A 38 -4.98 -24.78 -7.28
C PRO A 38 -5.05 -23.34 -7.85
N PRO A 39 -5.00 -23.21 -9.19
CA PRO A 39 -5.12 -21.90 -9.83
C PRO A 39 -6.46 -21.25 -9.49
N ARG A 40 -6.41 -19.93 -9.20
CA ARG A 40 -7.61 -19.15 -8.93
C ARG A 40 -8.48 -19.07 -10.19
N PRO A 41 -9.81 -19.13 -10.05
CA PRO A 41 -10.71 -18.93 -11.19
C PRO A 41 -10.51 -17.54 -11.83
N PRO A 42 -10.74 -17.40 -13.14
CA PRO A 42 -10.61 -16.13 -13.83
C PRO A 42 -11.58 -15.10 -13.25
N LYS A 43 -11.13 -13.84 -13.15
CA LYS A 43 -11.96 -12.73 -12.69
C LYS A 43 -13.11 -12.52 -13.69
N PRO A 44 -14.34 -12.26 -13.22
CA PRO A 44 -15.44 -11.89 -14.11
C PRO A 44 -15.07 -10.68 -14.96
N PRO A 45 -15.56 -10.59 -16.22
CA PRO A 45 -15.36 -9.41 -17.04
C PRO A 45 -15.92 -8.16 -16.35
N PRO A 46 -15.28 -6.97 -16.53
CA PRO A 46 -15.82 -5.72 -16.00
C PRO A 46 -17.24 -5.49 -16.52
N GLN A 47 -18.17 -5.16 -15.64
CA GLN A 47 -19.49 -4.72 -16.07
C GLN A 47 -19.38 -3.43 -16.89
N PRO A 48 -20.18 -3.28 -17.96
CA PRO A 48 -20.23 -2.04 -18.71
C PRO A 48 -20.66 -0.88 -17.79
N PRO A 49 -20.09 0.32 -17.96
CA PRO A 49 -20.44 1.46 -17.14
C PRO A 49 -21.92 1.82 -17.32
N SER A 50 -22.62 2.01 -16.20
CA SER A 50 -24.02 2.46 -16.20
C SER A 50 -24.16 3.79 -16.94
N PRO A 51 -25.27 4.01 -17.68
CA PRO A 51 -25.55 5.29 -18.31
C PRO A 51 -25.53 6.43 -17.30
N LEU A 52 -24.87 7.54 -17.65
CA LEU A 52 -24.84 8.73 -16.80
C LEU A 52 -26.26 9.27 -16.58
N PRO A 53 -26.63 9.64 -15.33
CA PRO A 53 -27.90 10.30 -15.07
C PRO A 53 -28.08 11.57 -15.91
N LEU A 54 -29.32 11.84 -16.33
CA LEU A 54 -29.67 13.03 -17.14
C LEU A 54 -29.13 14.32 -16.52
N GLU A 55 -29.24 14.44 -15.20
CA GLU A 55 -28.87 15.63 -14.44
C GLU A 55 -27.36 15.86 -14.50
N LEU A 56 -26.58 14.79 -14.46
CA LEU A 56 -25.14 14.85 -14.60
C LEU A 56 -24.73 15.20 -16.04
N LYS A 57 -25.47 14.72 -17.03
CA LYS A 57 -25.26 15.06 -18.45
C LYS A 57 -25.51 16.55 -18.71
N LEU A 58 -26.54 17.13 -18.09
CA LEU A 58 -26.81 18.56 -18.17
C LEU A 58 -25.73 19.36 -17.45
N ALA A 59 -25.33 18.96 -16.25
CA ALA A 59 -24.23 19.59 -15.51
C ALA A 59 -22.93 19.59 -16.32
N LEU A 60 -22.57 18.44 -16.94
CA LEU A 60 -21.41 18.31 -17.81
C LEU A 60 -21.43 19.36 -18.93
N LYS A 61 -22.57 19.53 -19.59
CA LYS A 61 -22.71 20.50 -20.67
C LYS A 61 -22.50 21.93 -20.20
N VAL A 62 -23.02 22.29 -19.02
CA VAL A 62 -22.87 23.62 -18.43
C VAL A 62 -21.42 23.86 -18.01
N ILE A 63 -20.81 22.90 -17.30
CA ILE A 63 -19.44 23.00 -16.80
C ILE A 63 -18.44 23.07 -17.96
N GLN A 64 -18.61 22.26 -19.01
CA GLN A 64 -17.75 22.35 -20.21
C GLN A 64 -17.89 23.68 -20.95
N ARG A 65 -19.06 24.32 -20.92
CA ARG A 65 -19.24 25.67 -21.48
C ARG A 65 -18.57 26.71 -20.60
N PHE A 66 -18.79 26.64 -19.29
CA PHE A 66 -18.20 27.56 -18.32
C PHE A 66 -16.68 27.47 -18.29
N ARG A 67 -16.10 26.27 -18.44
CA ARG A 67 -14.66 26.10 -18.61
C ARG A 67 -14.08 26.95 -19.75
N LYS A 68 -14.80 27.11 -20.87
CA LYS A 68 -14.33 27.92 -22.01
C LYS A 68 -14.33 29.42 -21.73
N THR A 69 -15.03 29.89 -20.70
CA THR A 69 -15.07 31.31 -20.33
C THR A 69 -13.99 31.69 -19.33
N ILE A 70 -13.29 30.72 -18.75
CA ILE A 70 -12.23 30.97 -17.76
C ILE A 70 -10.91 31.18 -18.50
N THR A 71 -10.34 32.38 -18.37
CA THR A 71 -9.11 32.80 -19.05
C THR A 71 -7.86 32.71 -18.18
N TYR A 72 -8.02 32.66 -16.87
CA TYR A 72 -6.92 32.61 -15.90
C TYR A 72 -7.22 31.58 -14.80
N ASP A 73 -6.43 30.50 -14.77
CA ASP A 73 -6.52 29.42 -13.78
C ASP A 73 -5.11 29.07 -13.27
N PRO A 74 -4.56 29.85 -12.32
CA PRO A 74 -3.19 29.69 -11.85
C PRO A 74 -2.95 28.38 -11.08
N LEU A 75 -4.01 27.63 -10.78
CA LEU A 75 -3.97 26.42 -9.96
C LEU A 75 -4.32 25.16 -10.75
N HIS A 76 -4.62 25.31 -12.04
CA HIS A 76 -5.00 24.21 -12.91
C HIS A 76 -6.17 23.39 -12.35
N ILE A 77 -7.14 24.05 -11.68
CA ILE A 77 -8.36 23.39 -11.19
C ILE A 77 -9.26 23.04 -12.37
N ILE A 78 -9.46 23.98 -13.28
CA ILE A 78 -10.33 23.85 -14.46
C ILE A 78 -9.78 22.82 -15.44
N ASP A 79 -8.46 22.62 -15.44
CA ASP A 79 -7.80 21.57 -16.22
C ASP A 79 -8.26 20.16 -15.83
N THR A 80 -8.74 19.96 -14.60
CA THR A 80 -9.28 18.68 -14.17
C THR A 80 -10.63 18.37 -14.83
N TRP A 81 -11.39 19.40 -15.22
CA TRP A 81 -12.75 19.30 -15.78
C TRP A 81 -12.78 18.90 -17.26
N LYS A 82 -11.95 17.95 -17.68
CA LYS A 82 -11.80 17.50 -19.08
C LYS A 82 -12.60 16.25 -19.42
N GLY A 83 -13.14 15.55 -18.42
CA GLY A 83 -13.80 14.26 -18.58
C GLY A 83 -15.34 14.28 -18.52
N ASN A 84 -15.90 13.07 -18.54
CA ASN A 84 -17.32 12.81 -18.31
C ASN A 84 -17.65 12.53 -16.83
N ASN A 85 -16.65 12.62 -15.94
CA ASN A 85 -16.74 12.19 -14.54
C ASN A 85 -16.61 13.38 -13.56
N LEU A 86 -17.60 14.25 -13.56
CA LEU A 86 -17.64 15.44 -12.69
C LEU A 86 -17.47 15.15 -11.20
N CYS A 87 -17.88 13.96 -10.75
CA CYS A 87 -17.95 13.62 -9.33
C CYS A 87 -16.73 12.86 -8.81
N ARG A 88 -15.80 12.47 -9.68
CA ARG A 88 -14.70 11.57 -9.32
C ARG A 88 -13.34 12.24 -9.41
N ASP A 89 -13.11 12.96 -10.49
CA ASP A 89 -11.77 13.40 -10.88
C ASP A 89 -11.65 14.94 -10.90
N ASP A 90 -12.78 15.66 -10.87
CA ASP A 90 -12.83 17.11 -11.06
C ASP A 90 -12.69 17.86 -9.73
N LYS A 91 -11.58 18.58 -9.58
CA LYS A 91 -11.30 19.37 -8.38
C LYS A 91 -12.31 20.50 -8.23
N GLY A 92 -12.77 20.69 -6.99
CA GLY A 92 -13.73 21.73 -6.67
C GLY A 92 -15.17 21.38 -7.06
N ILE A 93 -15.46 20.22 -7.66
CA ILE A 93 -16.84 19.78 -7.89
C ILE A 93 -17.21 18.78 -6.81
N LEU A 94 -18.26 19.10 -6.05
CA LEU A 94 -18.83 18.21 -5.05
C LEU A 94 -20.13 17.64 -5.59
N CYS A 95 -20.25 16.32 -5.58
CA CYS A 95 -21.48 15.63 -5.88
C CYS A 95 -22.07 15.00 -4.62
N ASP A 96 -23.39 14.93 -4.60
CA ASP A 96 -24.12 14.30 -3.53
C ASP A 96 -25.35 13.58 -4.08
N THR A 97 -25.91 12.69 -3.27
CA THR A 97 -27.11 11.93 -3.58
C THR A 97 -28.29 12.58 -2.88
N THR A 98 -29.28 13.00 -3.65
CA THR A 98 -30.49 13.63 -3.09
C THR A 98 -31.30 12.64 -2.28
N ILE A 99 -31.72 13.04 -1.06
CA ILE A 99 -32.48 12.19 -0.13
C ILE A 99 -33.83 11.74 -0.73
N ASN A 100 -34.48 12.60 -1.51
CA ASN A 100 -35.84 12.35 -2.00
C ASN A 100 -35.90 11.37 -3.17
N ASP A 101 -34.95 11.42 -4.09
CA ASP A 101 -34.96 10.63 -5.34
C ASP A 101 -33.73 9.75 -5.53
N ASN A 102 -32.82 9.71 -4.55
CA ASN A 102 -31.58 8.93 -4.57
C ASN A 102 -30.76 9.11 -5.86
N LYS A 103 -30.82 10.31 -6.47
CA LYS A 103 -30.08 10.61 -7.69
C LYS A 103 -28.79 11.31 -7.36
N HIS A 104 -27.72 10.86 -8.00
CA HIS A 104 -26.42 11.49 -7.89
C HIS A 104 -26.36 12.76 -8.76
N ARG A 105 -26.04 13.89 -8.15
CA ARG A 105 -26.06 15.22 -8.79
C ARG A 105 -24.86 16.04 -8.33
N VAL A 106 -24.49 17.06 -9.11
CA VAL A 106 -23.56 18.09 -8.63
C VAL A 106 -24.28 18.92 -7.57
N ALA A 107 -23.74 18.89 -6.35
CA ALA A 107 -24.27 19.61 -5.20
C ALA A 107 -23.62 20.99 -5.04
N SER A 108 -22.33 21.11 -5.36
CA SER A 108 -21.60 22.37 -5.22
C SER A 108 -20.39 22.46 -6.15
N ILE A 109 -19.98 23.70 -6.45
CA ILE A 109 -18.71 24.02 -7.11
C ILE A 109 -17.94 25.00 -6.22
N ASN A 110 -16.77 24.58 -5.74
CA ASN A 110 -15.88 25.38 -4.93
C ASN A 110 -14.64 25.84 -5.73
N PHE A 111 -14.51 27.16 -5.88
CA PHE A 111 -13.37 27.83 -6.51
C PHE A 111 -12.30 28.27 -5.51
N ASN A 112 -12.61 28.28 -4.20
CA ASN A 112 -11.71 28.67 -3.13
C ASN A 112 -10.95 27.45 -2.59
N LYS A 113 -9.88 27.08 -3.29
CA LYS A 113 -8.64 26.36 -2.87
C LYS A 113 -8.65 25.24 -1.79
N ASN A 114 -9.71 24.89 -1.06
CA ASN A 114 -9.56 24.08 0.16
C ASN A 114 -10.77 23.29 0.66
N SER A 115 -11.74 22.90 -0.17
CA SER A 115 -12.70 21.87 0.28
C SER A 115 -12.22 20.50 -0.16
N ALA A 116 -11.37 19.89 0.68
CA ALA A 116 -11.51 18.47 0.91
C ALA A 116 -12.99 18.18 1.22
N ALA A 117 -13.50 17.11 0.65
CA ALA A 117 -14.86 16.63 0.82
C ALA A 117 -15.36 16.84 2.26
N ILE A 118 -16.53 17.47 2.41
CA ILE A 118 -17.31 17.28 3.63
C ILE A 118 -17.69 15.79 3.59
N LYS A 119 -16.95 14.99 4.36
CA LYS A 119 -17.24 13.58 4.62
C LYS A 119 -18.43 13.46 5.53
#